data_AF-A0A078ACN4-F1
#
_entry.id   AF-A0A078ACN4-F1
#
_cell.length_a   1.000
_cell.length_b   1.000
_cell.length_c   1.000
_cell.angle_alpha   90.00
_cell.angle_beta   90.00
_cell.angle_gamma   90.00
#
_symmetry.space_group_name_H-M   'P 1'
#
loop_
_entity.id
_entity.type
_entity.pdbx_description
1 polymer ?
#
loop_
_entity_poly.entity_id
_entity_poly.type
_entity_poly.pdbx_seq_one_letter_code
_entity_poly.pdbx_strand_id
1 'polypeptide(L)'
;MSLPYLEDLQKTSTETSLQIFYYYTLLGDYPCFIAIIGVIMIFEPSKIQSMNGVTYLCTTLWLMNSMKMLYHEKRPYFDNEIIVPYGSCSVEYGNPSGHSMFSCGLSMFLYLNFVYSNSKRDFYIKLLKRIANEKFTQDEIKMCVIFSTVLVIFAVISQVWIYLYIEDRYPYDQAWIDLVIKKCPNISRTSPIFNDVSLLNSFVCIINYTAFLGLLYKRHLFGLITEQIYFTSIIKTAHRILLYIIASSPALILNYLLKFDSFILTLLVRFTISLYAGFGLFFIAFYLQYKLRVLNTEAHQKYQELSQPLMDDKFGNQLVDF
;
A
#
# COMPACT_ATOMS: atom_id res chain seq x y z
N MET A 1 20.27 0.17 22.04
CA MET A 1 21.44 1.07 21.86
C MET A 1 21.43 2.05 23.02
N SER A 2 22.57 2.32 23.67
CA SER A 2 22.58 3.20 24.85
C SER A 2 22.56 4.68 24.44
N LEU A 3 21.99 5.55 25.29
CA LEU A 3 21.96 7.00 25.05
C LEU A 3 23.36 7.61 24.91
N PRO A 4 24.37 7.27 25.75
CA PRO A 4 25.71 7.81 25.61
C PRO A 4 26.35 7.49 24.26
N TYR A 5 26.08 6.30 23.71
CA TYR A 5 26.57 5.92 22.39
C TYR A 5 25.91 6.74 21.28
N LEU A 6 24.60 7.00 21.37
CA LEU A 6 23.90 7.85 20.39
C LEU A 6 24.39 9.29 20.43
N GLU A 7 24.65 9.83 21.62
CA GLU A 7 25.21 11.17 21.77
C GLU A 7 26.63 11.25 21.19
N ASP A 8 27.48 10.26 21.47
CA ASP A 8 28.83 10.18 20.91
C ASP A 8 28.78 10.04 19.38
N LEU A 9 27.88 9.20 18.87
CA LEU A 9 27.67 9.04 17.43
C LEU A 9 27.26 10.36 16.77
N GLN A 10 26.33 11.13 17.38
CA GLN A 10 25.94 12.43 16.83
C GLN A 10 27.05 13.48 16.91
N LYS A 11 27.84 13.47 17.98
CA LYS A 11 28.99 14.38 18.15
C LYS A 11 30.14 14.10 17.18
N THR A 12 30.38 12.81 16.87
CA THR A 12 31.49 12.37 16.02
C THR A 12 31.11 12.26 14.54
N SER A 13 29.81 12.32 14.21
CA SER A 13 29.33 12.29 12.83
C SER A 13 29.73 13.54 12.06
N THR A 14 30.33 13.34 10.88
CA THR A 14 30.56 14.42 9.91
C THR A 14 29.31 14.69 9.08
N GLU A 15 29.17 15.88 8.51
CA GLU A 15 28.05 16.20 7.61
C GLU A 15 27.93 15.20 6.45
N THR A 16 29.06 14.79 5.86
CA THR A 16 29.11 13.77 4.81
C THR A 16 28.56 12.44 5.28
N SER A 17 28.93 11.97 6.48
CA SER A 17 28.41 10.72 7.03
C SER A 17 26.90 10.78 7.24
N LEU A 18 26.39 11.90 7.76
CA LEU A 18 24.97 12.11 7.99
C LEU A 18 24.17 12.11 6.68
N GLN A 19 24.67 12.80 5.64
CA GLN A 19 24.05 12.80 4.32
C GLN A 19 24.00 11.39 3.71
N ILE A 20 25.11 10.64 3.80
CA ILE A 20 25.15 9.25 3.34
C ILE A 20 24.08 8.42 4.06
N PHE A 21 24.02 8.48 5.40
CA PHE A 21 23.01 7.76 6.17
C PHE A 21 21.58 8.17 5.82
N TYR A 22 21.34 9.45 5.54
CA TYR A 22 20.03 9.92 5.11
C TYR A 22 19.62 9.32 3.76
N TYR A 23 20.50 9.34 2.75
CA TYR A 23 20.19 8.72 1.46
C TYR A 23 19.98 7.20 1.59
N TYR A 24 20.77 6.51 2.41
CA TYR A 24 20.53 5.09 2.71
C TYR A 24 19.19 4.85 3.41
N THR A 25 18.77 5.76 4.28
CA THR A 25 17.48 5.66 4.98
C THR A 25 16.32 5.79 4.00
N LEU A 26 16.41 6.64 2.98
CA LEU A 26 15.37 6.79 1.95
C LEU A 26 15.07 5.48 1.19
N LEU A 27 16.06 4.59 1.04
CA LEU A 27 15.87 3.27 0.42
C LEU A 27 15.01 2.33 1.26
N GLY A 28 15.01 2.51 2.58
CA GLY A 28 14.17 1.76 3.50
C GLY A 28 12.81 2.39 3.76
N ASP A 29 12.53 3.58 3.21
CA ASP A 29 11.27 4.25 3.46
C ASP A 29 10.12 3.56 2.74
N TYR A 30 8.93 3.59 3.36
CA TYR A 30 7.76 2.88 2.84
C TYR A 30 7.33 3.36 1.43
N PRO A 31 7.47 4.63 1.01
CA PRO A 31 7.15 5.03 -0.36
C PRO A 31 8.09 4.39 -1.38
N CYS A 32 9.37 4.23 -1.05
CA CYS A 32 10.33 3.51 -1.89
C CYS A 32 9.91 2.04 -2.00
N PHE A 33 9.53 1.42 -0.88
CA PHE A 33 9.04 0.04 -0.86
C PHE A 33 7.78 -0.16 -1.72
N ILE A 34 6.78 0.73 -1.58
CA ILE A 34 5.56 0.73 -2.41
C ILE A 34 5.91 0.91 -3.89
N ALA A 35 6.83 1.84 -4.22
CA ALA A 35 7.24 2.08 -5.60
C ALA A 35 7.90 0.84 -6.21
N ILE A 36 8.79 0.17 -5.50
CA ILE A 36 9.48 -1.04 -5.98
C ILE A 36 8.48 -2.18 -6.17
N ILE A 37 7.61 -2.44 -5.19
CA ILE A 37 6.54 -3.46 -5.33
C ILE A 37 5.60 -3.10 -6.48
N GLY A 38 5.21 -1.84 -6.62
CA GLY A 38 4.38 -1.35 -7.72
C GLY A 38 5.01 -1.56 -9.09
N VAL A 39 6.31 -1.26 -9.23
CA VAL A 39 7.08 -1.55 -10.45
C VAL A 39 7.07 -3.05 -10.74
N ILE A 40 7.38 -3.89 -9.74
CA ILE A 40 7.32 -5.35 -9.90
C ILE A 40 5.92 -5.77 -10.35
N MET A 41 4.85 -5.28 -9.74
CA MET A 41 3.48 -5.62 -10.14
C MET A 41 3.11 -5.19 -11.58
N ILE A 42 3.65 -4.06 -12.04
CA ILE A 42 3.42 -3.56 -13.40
C ILE A 42 4.11 -4.47 -14.42
N PHE A 43 5.35 -4.85 -14.16
CA PHE A 43 6.17 -5.63 -15.10
C PHE A 43 6.03 -7.14 -14.94
N GLU A 44 5.54 -7.63 -13.80
CA GLU A 44 5.34 -9.05 -13.54
C GLU A 44 4.15 -9.59 -14.37
N PRO A 45 4.41 -10.53 -15.29
CA PRO A 45 3.36 -11.16 -16.08
C PRO A 45 2.37 -11.91 -15.19
N SER A 46 2.90 -12.63 -14.18
CA SER A 46 2.09 -13.44 -13.28
C SER A 46 1.33 -12.59 -12.26
N LYS A 47 0.02 -12.44 -12.45
CA LYS A 47 -0.82 -11.68 -11.49
C LYS A 47 -0.90 -12.33 -10.11
N ILE A 48 -0.67 -13.63 -10.01
CA ILE A 48 -0.54 -14.32 -8.73
C ILE A 48 0.71 -13.81 -7.99
N GLN A 49 1.85 -13.65 -8.68
CA GLN A 49 3.05 -13.09 -8.08
C GLN A 49 2.87 -11.61 -7.70
N SER A 50 2.19 -10.83 -8.54
CA SER A 50 1.81 -9.45 -8.20
C SER A 50 0.98 -9.41 -6.91
N MET A 51 0.02 -10.32 -6.75
CA MET A 51 -0.80 -10.43 -5.54
C MET A 51 0.00 -10.82 -4.30
N ASN A 52 0.99 -11.70 -4.44
CA ASN A 52 1.89 -12.04 -3.33
C ASN A 52 2.66 -10.80 -2.86
N GLY A 53 3.13 -9.96 -3.80
CA GLY A 53 3.76 -8.67 -3.46
C GLY A 53 2.84 -7.73 -2.68
N VAL A 54 1.58 -7.61 -3.11
CA VAL A 54 0.58 -6.80 -2.40
C VAL A 54 0.31 -7.36 -1.00
N THR A 55 0.08 -8.67 -0.89
CA THR A 55 -0.21 -9.33 0.38
C THR A 55 0.95 -9.16 1.36
N TYR A 56 2.18 -9.29 0.85
CA TYR A 56 3.39 -9.09 1.62
C TYR A 56 3.53 -7.66 2.13
N LEU A 57 3.31 -6.67 1.27
CA LEU A 57 3.28 -5.26 1.62
C LEU A 57 2.23 -4.95 2.70
N CYS A 58 0.98 -5.41 2.51
CA CYS A 58 -0.10 -5.22 3.47
C CYS A 58 0.21 -5.86 4.82
N THR A 59 0.73 -7.09 4.82
CA THR A 59 1.09 -7.80 6.06
C THR A 59 2.21 -7.08 6.80
N THR A 60 3.23 -6.60 6.08
CA THR A 60 4.36 -5.87 6.66
C THR A 60 3.89 -4.55 7.28
N LEU A 61 3.06 -3.78 6.57
CA LEU A 61 2.47 -2.54 7.07
C LEU A 61 1.59 -2.80 8.30
N TRP A 62 0.72 -3.82 8.21
CA TRP A 62 -0.16 -4.20 9.31
C TRP A 62 0.64 -4.54 10.58
N LEU A 63 1.63 -5.42 10.44
CA LEU A 63 2.47 -5.87 11.54
C LEU A 63 3.29 -4.72 12.13
N MET A 64 3.92 -3.90 11.29
CA MET A 64 4.71 -2.74 11.73
C MET A 64 3.86 -1.77 12.55
N ASN A 65 2.74 -1.31 12.01
CA ASN A 65 1.89 -0.32 12.69
C ASN A 65 1.32 -0.87 14.00
N SER A 66 0.87 -2.13 13.98
CA SER A 66 0.32 -2.79 15.17
C SER A 66 1.38 -2.92 16.26
N MET A 67 2.59 -3.36 15.91
CA MET A 67 3.69 -3.49 16.87
C MET A 67 4.17 -2.12 17.37
N LYS A 68 4.23 -1.11 16.50
CA LYS A 68 4.62 0.25 16.90
C LYS A 68 3.70 0.82 17.96
N MET A 69 2.40 0.67 17.74
CA MET A 69 1.41 1.00 18.76
C MET A 69 1.71 0.14 19.98
N LEU A 70 1.54 -1.19 19.94
CA LEU A 70 1.70 -2.08 21.10
C LEU A 70 2.96 -1.87 21.96
N TYR A 71 4.12 -1.59 21.37
CA TYR A 71 5.36 -1.37 22.13
C TYR A 71 5.42 0.00 22.82
N HIS A 72 4.79 1.04 22.27
CA HIS A 72 4.83 2.43 22.78
C HIS A 72 6.24 2.94 23.07
N GLU A 73 7.24 2.40 22.40
CA GLU A 73 8.62 2.71 22.75
C GLU A 73 8.96 4.07 22.18
N LYS A 74 9.21 5.02 23.07
CA LYS A 74 9.64 6.38 22.71
C LYS A 74 10.93 6.33 21.90
N ARG A 75 11.09 7.28 20.98
CA ARG A 75 12.38 7.45 20.28
C ARG A 75 13.39 8.12 21.21
N PRO A 76 14.70 7.91 21.01
CA PRO A 76 15.73 8.49 21.89
C PRO A 76 15.64 10.02 22.07
N TYR A 77 15.15 10.75 21.08
CA TYR A 77 15.02 12.21 21.17
C TYR A 77 13.73 12.68 21.86
N PHE A 78 12.83 11.78 22.25
CA PHE A 78 11.58 12.12 22.96
C PHE A 78 11.86 12.52 24.41
N ASP A 79 12.94 12.02 25.02
CA ASP A 79 13.26 12.28 26.42
C ASP A 79 14.71 12.74 26.66
N ASN A 80 15.59 12.66 25.66
CA ASN A 80 16.96 13.17 25.76
C ASN A 80 17.09 14.48 24.97
N GLU A 81 17.30 15.63 25.64
CA GLU A 81 17.39 16.94 24.98
C GLU A 81 18.56 17.09 23.98
N ILE A 82 19.64 16.34 24.18
CA ILE A 82 20.88 16.42 23.39
C ILE A 82 20.70 15.76 22.03
N ILE A 83 19.98 14.64 21.97
CA ILE A 83 19.80 13.89 20.73
C ILE A 83 18.80 14.60 19.80
N VAL A 84 19.22 14.90 18.57
CA VAL A 84 18.39 15.60 17.56
C VAL A 84 18.03 14.65 16.41
N PRO A 85 16.77 14.63 15.91
CA PRO A 85 16.45 13.86 14.70
C PRO A 85 17.14 14.45 13.47
N TYR A 86 17.70 13.59 12.60
CA TYR A 86 18.30 14.00 11.33
C TYR A 86 17.37 13.73 10.15
N GLY A 87 17.25 14.69 9.23
CA GLY A 87 16.43 14.57 8.01
C GLY A 87 14.94 14.80 8.25
N SER A 88 14.23 13.81 8.79
CA SER A 88 12.80 13.91 9.08
C SER A 88 12.52 13.64 10.56
N CYS A 89 11.76 14.52 11.20
CA CYS A 89 11.24 14.25 12.52
C CYS A 89 9.99 13.36 12.40
N SER A 90 10.08 12.17 12.97
CA SER A 90 8.96 11.22 13.00
C SER A 90 8.32 11.23 14.37
N VAL A 91 7.03 11.49 14.39
CA VAL A 91 6.22 11.42 15.61
C VAL A 91 5.91 10.01 16.05
N GLU A 92 6.07 9.01 15.19
CA GLU A 92 5.71 7.64 15.54
C GLU A 92 6.65 7.04 16.59
N TYR A 93 6.18 6.02 17.30
CA TYR A 93 7.02 5.18 18.15
C TYR A 93 8.21 4.57 17.40
N GLY A 94 9.28 4.33 18.15
CA GLY A 94 10.58 3.91 17.64
C GLY A 94 10.68 2.41 17.34
N ASN A 95 9.90 1.57 18.01
CA ASN A 95 10.01 0.12 17.92
C ASN A 95 8.71 -0.53 17.41
N PRO A 96 8.73 -1.34 16.33
CA PRO A 96 9.88 -1.59 15.48
C PRO A 96 10.23 -0.40 14.57
N SER A 97 11.49 -0.34 14.16
CA SER A 97 11.94 0.60 13.13
C SER A 97 11.31 0.23 11.78
N GLY A 98 10.44 1.11 11.27
CA GLY A 98 9.80 0.92 9.97
C GLY A 98 10.81 0.77 8.82
N HIS A 99 11.82 1.64 8.77
CA HIS A 99 12.87 1.56 7.74
C HIS A 99 13.60 0.22 7.75
N SER A 100 13.94 -0.30 8.94
CA SER A 100 14.62 -1.59 9.07
C SER A 100 13.71 -2.74 8.66
N MET A 101 12.44 -2.69 9.05
CA MET A 101 11.45 -3.71 8.73
C MET A 101 11.13 -3.75 7.23
N PHE A 102 11.00 -2.60 6.57
CA PHE A 102 10.79 -2.54 5.12
C PHE A 102 12.03 -2.94 4.33
N SER A 103 13.23 -2.52 4.72
CA SER A 103 14.46 -2.94 4.05
C SER A 103 14.66 -4.46 4.15
N CYS A 104 14.57 -5.01 5.36
CA CYS A 104 14.66 -6.45 5.57
C CYS A 104 13.54 -7.19 4.82
N GLY A 105 12.32 -6.65 4.91
CA GLY A 105 11.16 -7.19 4.25
C GLY A 105 11.34 -7.22 2.73
N LEU A 106 11.76 -6.13 2.12
CA LEU A 106 12.01 -6.02 0.70
C LEU A 106 13.15 -6.95 0.27
N SER A 107 14.28 -6.97 0.98
CA SER A 107 15.39 -7.86 0.65
C SER A 107 14.96 -9.32 0.69
N MET A 108 14.19 -9.73 1.70
CA MET A 108 13.63 -11.09 1.79
C MET A 108 12.65 -11.38 0.64
N PHE A 109 11.76 -10.44 0.32
CA PHE A 109 10.83 -10.57 -0.79
C PHE A 109 11.56 -10.74 -2.13
N LEU A 110 12.54 -9.88 -2.42
CA LEU A 110 13.34 -9.95 -3.64
C LEU A 110 14.15 -11.25 -3.69
N TYR A 111 14.76 -11.66 -2.59
CA TYR A 111 15.49 -12.92 -2.51
C TYR A 111 14.59 -14.12 -2.82
N LEU A 112 13.41 -14.19 -2.21
CA LEU A 112 12.47 -15.28 -2.42
C LEU A 112 11.92 -15.29 -3.87
N ASN A 113 11.58 -14.12 -4.41
CA ASN A 113 10.97 -14.01 -5.74
C ASN A 113 11.99 -14.14 -6.88
N PHE A 114 13.23 -13.68 -6.71
CA PHE A 114 14.22 -13.69 -7.78
C PHE A 114 15.31 -14.75 -7.58
N VAL A 115 15.88 -14.89 -6.38
CA VAL A 115 17.01 -15.80 -6.18
C VAL A 115 16.53 -17.23 -5.93
N TYR A 116 15.65 -17.41 -4.95
CA TYR A 116 15.11 -18.73 -4.60
C TYR A 116 14.16 -19.26 -5.67
N SER A 117 13.30 -18.40 -6.24
CA SER A 117 12.45 -18.79 -7.37
C SER A 117 13.30 -19.22 -8.57
N ASN A 118 14.42 -18.55 -8.89
CA ASN A 118 15.28 -18.96 -10.00
C ASN A 118 15.91 -20.35 -9.80
N SER A 119 16.27 -20.74 -8.56
CA SER A 119 16.85 -22.06 -8.29
C SER A 119 15.82 -23.20 -8.34
N LYS A 120 14.53 -22.91 -8.09
CA LYS A 120 13.41 -23.86 -8.22
C LYS A 120 12.46 -23.52 -9.37
N ARG A 121 12.93 -22.72 -10.32
CA ARG A 121 12.10 -22.05 -11.32
C ARG A 121 11.35 -23.03 -12.18
N ASP A 122 11.96 -24.15 -12.52
CA ASP A 122 11.32 -25.15 -13.36
C ASP A 122 10.15 -25.84 -12.66
N PHE A 123 10.27 -26.09 -11.35
CA PHE A 123 9.15 -26.65 -10.57
C PHE A 123 8.04 -25.62 -10.40
N TYR A 124 8.39 -24.38 -10.00
CA TYR A 124 7.40 -23.31 -9.82
C TYR A 124 6.76 -22.88 -11.13
N ILE A 125 7.49 -22.80 -12.24
CA ILE A 125 6.92 -22.51 -13.57
C ILE A 125 6.02 -23.65 -14.00
N LYS A 126 6.37 -24.92 -13.78
CA LYS A 126 5.47 -26.05 -14.09
C LYS A 126 4.20 -25.99 -13.24
N LEU A 127 4.32 -25.71 -11.94
CA LEU A 127 3.19 -25.58 -11.03
C LEU A 127 2.34 -24.34 -11.35
N LEU A 128 2.95 -23.19 -11.60
CA LEU A 128 2.28 -21.95 -11.97
C LEU A 128 1.64 -22.04 -13.35
N LYS A 129 2.27 -22.71 -14.33
CA LYS A 129 1.64 -23.00 -15.63
C LYS A 129 0.46 -23.94 -15.44
N ARG A 130 0.58 -24.94 -14.55
CA ARG A 130 -0.54 -25.81 -14.21
C ARG A 130 -1.69 -25.01 -13.59
N ILE A 131 -1.41 -24.18 -12.58
CA ILE A 131 -2.40 -23.31 -11.91
C ILE A 131 -2.96 -22.24 -12.88
N ALA A 132 -2.14 -21.68 -13.78
CA ALA A 132 -2.56 -20.66 -14.72
C ALA A 132 -3.41 -21.22 -15.87
N ASN A 133 -3.14 -22.48 -16.27
CA ASN A 133 -3.91 -23.20 -17.28
C ASN A 133 -5.12 -23.93 -16.68
N GLU A 134 -5.09 -24.25 -15.39
CA GLU A 134 -6.26 -24.68 -14.66
C GLU A 134 -7.23 -23.51 -14.59
N LYS A 135 -8.40 -23.69 -15.20
CA LYS A 135 -9.51 -22.76 -15.03
C LYS A 135 -9.90 -22.83 -13.56
N PHE A 136 -9.50 -21.84 -12.78
CA PHE A 136 -10.08 -21.62 -11.47
C PHE A 136 -11.60 -21.65 -11.61
N THR A 137 -12.23 -22.52 -10.84
CA THR A 137 -13.68 -22.55 -10.70
C THR A 137 -14.14 -21.23 -10.09
N GLN A 138 -15.37 -20.82 -10.40
CA GLN A 138 -15.95 -19.61 -9.79
C GLN A 138 -15.98 -19.71 -8.26
N ASP A 139 -16.13 -20.93 -7.73
CA ASP A 139 -16.12 -21.21 -6.30
C ASP A 139 -14.76 -20.93 -5.65
N GLU A 140 -13.64 -21.31 -6.30
CA GLU A 140 -12.30 -21.01 -5.79
C GLU A 140 -12.03 -19.50 -5.76
N ILE A 141 -12.42 -18.77 -6.82
CA ILE A 141 -12.28 -17.31 -6.85
C ILE A 141 -13.11 -16.68 -5.73
N LYS A 142 -14.35 -17.13 -5.56
CA LYS A 142 -15.25 -16.67 -4.49
C LYS A 142 -14.65 -16.93 -3.11
N MET A 143 -14.07 -18.11 -2.88
CA MET A 143 -13.41 -18.45 -1.62
C MET A 143 -12.19 -17.56 -1.36
N CYS A 144 -11.35 -17.30 -2.37
CA CYS A 144 -10.22 -16.37 -2.25
C CYS A 144 -10.68 -14.94 -1.92
N VAL A 145 -11.74 -14.44 -2.56
CA VAL A 145 -12.34 -13.15 -2.23
C VAL A 145 -12.83 -13.13 -0.79
N ILE A 146 -13.61 -14.11 -0.36
CA ILE A 146 -14.14 -14.18 1.01
C ILE A 146 -12.99 -14.19 2.02
N PHE A 147 -12.00 -15.07 1.82
CA PHE A 147 -10.87 -15.21 2.72
C PHE A 147 -10.05 -13.92 2.84
N SER A 148 -9.67 -13.32 1.69
CA SER A 148 -8.96 -12.03 1.67
C SER A 148 -9.78 -10.90 2.30
N THR A 149 -11.10 -10.87 2.08
CA THR A 149 -12.02 -9.91 2.71
C THR A 149 -11.95 -10.02 4.23
N VAL A 150 -12.07 -11.25 4.75
CA VAL A 150 -12.04 -11.52 6.19
C VAL A 150 -10.70 -11.12 6.78
N LEU A 151 -9.58 -11.44 6.13
CA LEU A 151 -8.25 -11.04 6.60
C LEU A 151 -8.08 -9.52 6.67
N VAL A 152 -8.57 -8.78 5.67
CA VAL A 152 -8.46 -7.31 5.65
C VAL A 152 -9.37 -6.68 6.70
N ILE A 153 -10.59 -7.20 6.86
CA ILE A 153 -11.50 -6.76 7.94
C ILE A 153 -10.85 -7.00 9.30
N PHE A 154 -10.29 -8.19 9.53
CA PHE A 154 -9.58 -8.50 10.77
C PHE A 154 -8.37 -7.58 10.99
N ALA A 155 -7.56 -7.33 9.96
CA ALA A 155 -6.41 -6.44 10.04
C ALA A 155 -6.82 -5.00 10.41
N VAL A 156 -7.87 -4.47 9.80
CA VAL A 156 -8.38 -3.12 10.09
C VAL A 156 -9.00 -3.05 11.48
N ILE A 157 -9.88 -4.00 11.84
CA ILE A 157 -10.52 -4.02 13.16
C ILE A 157 -9.48 -4.16 14.26
N SER A 158 -8.50 -5.06 14.11
CA SER A 158 -7.43 -5.24 15.09
C SER A 158 -6.60 -3.96 15.27
N GLN A 159 -6.28 -3.23 14.20
CA GLN A 159 -5.54 -1.96 14.31
C GLN A 159 -6.36 -0.86 14.97
N VAL A 160 -7.64 -0.71 14.60
CA VAL A 160 -8.54 0.26 15.26
C VAL A 160 -8.70 -0.09 16.73
N TRP A 161 -8.86 -1.37 17.06
CA TRP A 161 -8.96 -1.83 18.44
C TRP A 161 -7.68 -1.56 19.24
N ILE A 162 -6.50 -1.89 18.67
CA ILE A 162 -5.20 -1.57 19.29
C ILE A 162 -5.11 -0.06 19.52
N TYR A 163 -5.38 0.77 18.50
CA TYR A 163 -5.36 2.23 18.63
C TYR A 163 -6.22 2.70 19.81
N LEU A 164 -7.49 2.28 19.88
CA LEU A 164 -8.42 2.69 20.93
C LEU A 164 -7.99 2.19 22.31
N TYR A 165 -7.54 0.93 22.40
CA TYR A 165 -7.07 0.34 23.66
C TYR A 165 -5.84 1.09 24.20
N ILE A 166 -4.94 1.47 23.30
CA ILE A 166 -3.71 2.19 23.63
C ILE A 166 -3.98 3.62 24.06
N GLU A 167 -4.81 4.34 23.31
CA GLU A 167 -5.14 5.74 23.61
C GLU A 167 -5.82 5.85 24.99
N ASP A 168 -6.66 4.88 25.35
CA ASP A 168 -7.34 4.82 26.65
C ASP A 168 -6.38 4.49 27.81
N ARG A 169 -5.43 3.56 27.60
CA ARG A 169 -4.63 2.98 28.69
C ARG A 169 -3.27 3.61 28.91
N TYR A 170 -2.69 4.23 27.89
CA TYR A 170 -1.32 4.73 27.92
C TYR A 170 -1.30 6.20 27.52
N PRO A 171 -1.72 7.11 28.42
CA PRO A 171 -1.63 8.53 28.15
C PRO A 171 -0.18 8.94 27.93
N TYR A 172 0.03 9.85 26.98
CA TYR A 172 1.35 10.33 26.63
C TYR A 172 1.99 11.12 27.77
N ASP A 173 3.28 10.91 28.00
CA ASP A 173 4.06 11.80 28.87
C ASP A 173 4.18 13.18 28.22
N GLN A 174 3.67 14.21 28.90
CA GLN A 174 3.66 15.58 28.42
C GLN A 174 5.09 16.09 28.13
N ALA A 175 6.09 15.61 28.87
CA ALA A 175 7.49 15.96 28.63
C ALA A 175 7.96 15.48 27.26
N TRP A 176 7.49 14.31 26.80
CA TRP A 176 7.84 13.80 25.47
C TRP A 176 7.23 14.65 24.37
N ILE A 177 5.96 15.02 24.54
CA ILE A 177 5.24 15.90 23.60
C ILE A 177 5.98 17.23 23.47
N ASP A 178 6.28 17.88 24.59
CA ASP A 178 6.94 19.19 24.58
C ASP A 178 8.34 19.13 23.96
N LEU A 179 9.11 18.07 24.23
CA LEU A 179 10.43 17.90 23.63
C LEU A 179 10.37 17.61 22.13
N VAL A 180 9.40 16.81 21.68
CA VAL A 180 9.16 16.57 20.25
C VAL A 180 8.81 17.88 19.55
N ILE A 181 7.86 18.66 20.08
CA ILE A 181 7.48 19.95 19.50
C ILE A 181 8.67 20.91 19.45
N LYS A 182 9.45 20.97 20.54
CA LYS A 182 10.67 21.81 20.62
C LYS A 182 11.68 21.45 19.52
N LYS A 183 11.84 20.16 19.21
CA LYS A 183 12.84 19.69 18.23
C LYS A 183 12.34 19.64 16.80
N CYS A 184 11.03 19.66 16.61
CA CYS A 184 10.40 19.31 15.35
C CYS A 184 9.40 20.39 14.95
N PRO A 185 9.87 21.47 14.31
CA PRO A 185 9.09 22.70 14.11
C PRO A 185 7.84 22.51 13.23
N ASN A 186 7.76 21.41 12.48
CA ASN A 186 6.64 21.10 11.59
C ASN A 186 5.48 20.37 12.30
N ILE A 187 5.58 20.08 13.59
CA ILE A 187 4.55 19.34 14.34
C ILE A 187 3.73 20.31 15.19
N SER A 188 2.41 20.34 14.96
CA SER A 188 1.48 21.14 15.74
C SER A 188 0.99 20.40 17.00
N ARG A 189 0.77 21.12 18.10
CA ARG A 189 0.19 20.61 19.37
C ARG A 189 -1.21 20.00 19.26
N THR A 190 -1.95 20.31 18.20
CA THR A 190 -3.39 20.00 18.09
C THR A 190 -3.70 18.64 17.46
N SER A 191 -2.70 17.89 16.99
CA SER A 191 -2.92 16.57 16.38
C SER A 191 -2.62 15.48 17.39
N PRO A 192 -3.36 14.35 17.41
CA PRO A 192 -2.88 13.14 18.08
C PRO A 192 -1.53 12.76 17.47
N ILE A 193 -0.46 12.91 18.26
CA ILE A 193 0.89 13.06 17.68
C ILE A 193 1.43 11.69 17.26
N PHE A 194 1.30 10.65 18.08
CA PHE A 194 2.12 9.43 17.92
C PHE A 194 1.45 8.28 17.18
N ASN A 195 0.11 8.15 17.23
CA ASN A 195 -0.61 6.99 16.69
C ASN A 195 -1.23 7.20 15.29
N ASP A 196 -1.48 8.45 14.87
CA ASP A 196 -2.26 8.76 13.67
C ASP A 196 -1.60 8.30 12.37
N VAL A 197 -0.27 8.33 12.30
CA VAL A 197 0.46 7.86 11.11
C VAL A 197 0.32 6.35 10.96
N SER A 198 0.37 5.61 12.07
CA SER A 198 0.19 4.16 12.08
C SER A 198 -1.22 3.76 11.65
N LEU A 199 -2.24 4.52 12.04
CA LEU A 199 -3.60 4.35 11.54
C LEU A 199 -3.72 4.76 10.07
N LEU A 200 -3.09 5.86 9.64
CA LEU A 200 -3.11 6.29 8.23
C LEU A 200 -2.55 5.20 7.31
N ASN A 201 -1.46 4.57 7.75
CA ASN A 201 -0.83 3.48 7.02
C ASN A 201 -1.72 2.23 6.93
N SER A 202 -2.71 2.04 7.81
CA SER A 202 -3.71 0.96 7.67
C SER A 202 -4.57 1.13 6.42
N PHE A 203 -4.87 2.37 6.02
CA PHE A 203 -5.70 2.64 4.85
C PHE A 203 -5.02 2.26 3.55
N VAL A 204 -3.69 2.27 3.51
CA VAL A 204 -2.91 1.74 2.39
C VAL A 204 -3.24 0.26 2.15
N CYS A 205 -3.48 -0.52 3.21
CA CYS A 205 -3.92 -1.92 3.07
C CYS A 205 -5.30 -2.03 2.40
N ILE A 206 -6.22 -1.10 2.70
CA ILE A 206 -7.57 -1.06 2.10
C ILE A 206 -7.50 -0.68 0.62
N ILE A 207 -6.68 0.32 0.26
CA ILE A 207 -6.47 0.71 -1.14
C ILE A 207 -5.92 -0.48 -1.93
N ASN A 208 -4.91 -1.15 -1.39
CA ASN A 208 -4.31 -2.33 -2.00
C ASN A 208 -5.29 -3.50 -2.15
N TYR A 209 -6.08 -3.77 -1.11
CA TYR A 209 -7.12 -4.79 -1.13
C TYR A 209 -8.21 -4.51 -2.16
N THR A 210 -8.70 -3.28 -2.24
CA THR A 210 -9.74 -2.91 -3.21
C THR A 210 -9.23 -2.85 -4.63
N ALA A 211 -7.96 -2.48 -4.84
CA ALA A 211 -7.28 -2.65 -6.13
C ALA A 211 -7.20 -4.14 -6.52
N PHE A 212 -6.94 -5.02 -5.55
CA PHE A 212 -6.97 -6.47 -5.75
C PHE A 212 -8.38 -6.98 -6.13
N LEU A 213 -9.43 -6.53 -5.46
CA LEU A 213 -10.80 -6.86 -5.86
C LEU A 213 -11.11 -6.37 -7.28
N GLY A 214 -10.66 -5.17 -7.66
CA GLY A 214 -10.77 -4.65 -9.02
C GLY A 214 -10.09 -5.56 -10.05
N LEU A 215 -8.89 -6.06 -9.74
CA LEU A 215 -8.17 -7.04 -10.57
C LEU A 215 -8.95 -8.35 -10.73
N LEU A 216 -9.51 -8.89 -9.66
CA LEU A 216 -10.32 -10.11 -9.71
C LEU A 216 -11.62 -9.92 -10.49
N TYR A 217 -12.32 -8.81 -10.25
CA TYR A 217 -13.53 -8.48 -10.97
C TYR A 217 -13.27 -8.32 -12.47
N LYS A 218 -12.14 -7.69 -12.84
CA LYS A 218 -11.68 -7.65 -14.24
C LYS A 218 -11.48 -9.05 -14.81
N ARG A 219 -10.81 -9.94 -14.08
CA ARG A 219 -10.64 -11.33 -14.53
C ARG A 219 -11.98 -12.05 -14.69
N HIS A 220 -12.94 -11.79 -13.81
CA HIS A 220 -14.29 -12.35 -13.95
C HIS A 220 -14.98 -11.85 -15.23
N LEU A 221 -14.96 -10.53 -15.48
CA LEU A 221 -15.59 -9.94 -16.67
C LEU A 221 -14.94 -10.33 -18.00
N PHE A 222 -13.61 -10.31 -18.06
CA PHE A 222 -12.87 -10.46 -19.32
C PHE A 222 -12.23 -11.86 -19.49
N GLY A 223 -12.51 -12.77 -18.55
CA GLY A 223 -11.95 -14.11 -18.48
C GLY A 223 -10.45 -14.14 -18.17
N LEU A 224 -9.78 -15.23 -18.60
CA LEU A 224 -8.32 -15.27 -18.72
C LEU A 224 -7.89 -14.21 -19.73
N ILE A 225 -7.66 -13.00 -19.25
CA ILE A 225 -6.87 -11.99 -19.93
C ILE A 225 -5.49 -12.63 -20.06
N THR A 226 -5.13 -13.05 -21.27
CA THR A 226 -3.79 -13.55 -21.56
C THR A 226 -2.79 -12.48 -21.13
N GLU A 227 -1.66 -12.88 -20.53
CA GLU A 227 -0.61 -11.95 -20.09
C GLU A 227 -0.21 -10.97 -21.21
N GLN A 228 -0.38 -11.41 -22.46
CA GLN A 228 -0.24 -10.70 -23.74
C GLN A 228 -1.00 -9.36 -23.83
N ILE A 229 -2.07 -9.15 -23.07
CA ILE A 229 -2.89 -7.92 -23.10
C ILE A 229 -2.11 -6.66 -22.72
N TYR A 230 -1.10 -6.81 -21.86
CA TYR A 230 -0.25 -5.71 -21.42
C TYR A 230 1.09 -5.65 -22.14
N PHE A 231 1.41 -6.63 -23.01
CA PHE A 231 2.59 -6.58 -23.86
C PHE A 231 2.38 -5.54 -24.96
N THR A 232 2.82 -4.32 -24.67
CA THR A 232 2.76 -3.18 -25.56
C THR A 232 4.10 -2.47 -25.57
N SER A 233 4.23 -1.45 -26.42
CA SER A 233 5.40 -0.56 -26.37
C SER A 233 5.57 0.08 -24.98
N ILE A 234 6.82 0.42 -24.64
CA ILE A 234 7.18 1.17 -23.43
C ILE A 234 6.36 2.45 -23.29
N ILE A 235 6.10 3.15 -24.40
CA ILE A 235 5.28 4.37 -24.44
C ILE A 235 3.86 4.09 -23.93
N LYS A 236 3.23 3.01 -24.41
CA LYS A 236 1.90 2.61 -23.93
C LYS A 236 1.94 2.23 -22.44
N THR A 237 3.00 1.56 -21.98
CA THR A 237 3.18 1.27 -20.55
C THR A 237 3.28 2.55 -19.71
N ALA A 238 4.08 3.52 -20.15
CA ALA A 238 4.21 4.82 -19.48
C ALA A 238 2.87 5.56 -19.44
N HIS A 239 2.09 5.55 -20.53
CA HIS A 239 0.74 6.11 -20.55
C HIS A 239 -0.19 5.42 -19.54
N ARG A 240 -0.13 4.09 -19.40
CA ARG A 240 -0.94 3.40 -18.37
C ARG A 240 -0.59 3.86 -16.97
N ILE A 241 0.71 3.97 -16.66
CA ILE A 241 1.20 4.44 -15.35
C ILE A 241 0.69 5.86 -15.09
N LEU A 242 0.82 6.76 -16.08
CA LEU A 242 0.33 8.13 -15.98
C LEU A 242 -1.18 8.18 -15.74
N LEU A 243 -1.97 7.34 -16.42
CA LEU A 243 -3.41 7.24 -16.19
C LEU A 243 -3.75 6.77 -14.78
N TYR A 244 -2.99 5.83 -14.21
CA TYR A 244 -3.17 5.43 -12.81
C TYR A 244 -2.83 6.58 -11.84
N ILE A 245 -1.75 7.33 -12.10
CA ILE A 245 -1.38 8.50 -11.28
C ILE A 245 -2.48 9.57 -11.34
N ILE A 246 -2.95 9.92 -12.54
CA ILE A 246 -4.00 10.92 -12.73
C ILE A 246 -5.32 10.48 -12.10
N ALA A 247 -5.69 9.20 -12.27
CA ALA A 247 -6.91 8.69 -11.67
C ALA A 247 -6.82 8.74 -10.14
N SER A 248 -5.65 8.42 -9.56
CA SER A 248 -5.43 8.26 -8.10
C SER A 248 -5.17 9.55 -7.36
N SER A 249 -4.64 10.56 -8.04
CA SER A 249 -4.28 11.83 -7.41
C SER A 249 -5.46 12.52 -6.70
N PRO A 250 -6.72 12.55 -7.18
CA PRO A 250 -7.80 13.22 -6.47
C PRO A 250 -8.08 12.58 -5.12
N ALA A 251 -8.07 11.24 -5.04
CA ALA A 251 -8.30 10.53 -3.78
C ALA A 251 -7.12 10.73 -2.81
N LEU A 252 -5.88 10.71 -3.31
CA LEU A 252 -4.69 10.96 -2.50
C LEU A 252 -4.62 12.41 -1.99
N ILE A 253 -4.92 13.38 -2.86
CA ILE A 253 -5.00 14.81 -2.51
C ILE A 253 -6.12 15.01 -1.48
N LEU A 254 -7.30 14.42 -1.69
CA LEU A 254 -8.41 14.54 -0.75
C LEU A 254 -8.04 13.93 0.61
N ASN A 255 -7.40 12.76 0.64
CA ASN A 255 -6.92 12.13 1.88
C ASN A 255 -5.87 13.00 2.60
N TYR A 256 -5.03 13.71 1.86
CA TYR A 256 -4.03 14.62 2.41
C TYR A 256 -4.63 15.92 2.94
N LEU A 257 -5.57 16.51 2.21
CA LEU A 257 -6.19 17.80 2.54
C LEU A 257 -7.21 17.69 3.68
N LEU A 258 -7.89 16.55 3.81
CA LEU A 258 -8.89 16.35 4.84
C LEU A 258 -8.24 16.08 6.21
N LYS A 259 -8.35 17.08 7.08
CA LYS A 259 -8.04 17.02 8.50
C LYS A 259 -9.36 17.13 9.27
N PHE A 260 -9.69 16.13 10.08
CA PHE A 260 -10.84 16.19 10.97
C PHE A 260 -10.38 16.05 12.41
N ASP A 261 -10.97 16.84 13.29
CA ASP A 261 -10.71 16.77 14.74
C ASP A 261 -11.34 15.50 15.35
N SER A 262 -12.41 15.00 14.74
CA SER A 262 -13.06 13.75 15.17
C SER A 262 -12.35 12.54 14.60
N PHE A 263 -11.84 11.70 15.50
CA PHE A 263 -11.26 10.40 15.18
C PHE A 263 -12.20 9.52 14.32
N ILE A 264 -13.46 9.39 14.75
CA ILE A 264 -14.46 8.54 14.06
C ILE A 264 -14.73 9.07 12.65
N LEU A 265 -14.84 10.40 12.49
CA LEU A 265 -15.05 11.00 11.19
C LEU A 265 -13.84 10.79 10.27
N THR A 266 -12.62 10.96 10.80
CA THR A 266 -11.38 10.64 10.08
C THR A 266 -11.38 9.19 9.62
N LEU A 267 -11.73 8.25 10.50
CA LEU A 267 -11.79 6.82 10.17
C LEU A 267 -12.79 6.55 9.04
N LEU A 268 -14.04 7.02 9.17
CA LEU A 268 -15.10 6.77 8.19
C LEU A 268 -14.80 7.39 6.82
N VAL A 269 -14.37 8.65 6.80
CA VAL A 269 -14.09 9.37 5.55
C VAL A 269 -12.88 8.76 4.84
N ARG A 270 -11.78 8.50 5.56
CA ARG A 270 -10.58 7.91 4.97
C ARG A 270 -10.80 6.48 4.52
N PHE A 271 -11.58 5.70 5.27
CA PHE A 271 -12.00 4.35 4.86
C PHE A 271 -12.79 4.41 3.55
N THR A 272 -13.79 5.29 3.46
CA THR A 272 -14.62 5.45 2.26
C THR A 272 -13.80 5.90 1.04
N ILE A 273 -12.93 6.91 1.22
CA ILE A 273 -12.01 7.37 0.17
C ILE A 273 -11.09 6.24 -0.27
N SER A 274 -10.59 5.42 0.65
CA SER A 274 -9.67 4.32 0.35
C SER A 274 -10.35 3.18 -0.42
N LEU A 275 -11.59 2.85 -0.05
CA LEU A 275 -12.41 1.90 -0.79
C LEU A 275 -12.68 2.39 -2.22
N TYR A 276 -13.10 3.65 -2.34
CA TYR A 276 -13.35 4.28 -3.64
C TYR A 276 -12.07 4.39 -4.47
N ALA A 277 -10.94 4.71 -3.84
CA ALA A 277 -9.66 4.76 -4.50
C ALA A 277 -9.32 3.40 -5.10
N GLY A 278 -9.12 2.33 -4.34
CA GLY A 278 -8.64 1.10 -4.99
C GLY A 278 -9.63 0.52 -6.00
N PHE A 279 -10.94 0.55 -5.73
CA PHE A 279 -11.94 0.02 -6.67
C PHE A 279 -12.19 0.97 -7.85
N GLY A 280 -12.56 2.22 -7.58
CA GLY A 280 -12.91 3.22 -8.61
C GLY A 280 -11.73 3.54 -9.53
N LEU A 281 -10.50 3.59 -9.01
CA LEU A 281 -9.30 3.76 -9.83
C LEU A 281 -9.13 2.66 -10.83
N PHE A 282 -9.46 1.44 -10.44
CA PHE A 282 -9.32 0.31 -11.33
C PHE A 282 -10.23 0.43 -12.55
N PHE A 283 -11.50 0.76 -12.33
CA PHE A 283 -12.48 0.93 -13.41
C PHE A 283 -12.22 2.17 -14.25
N ILE A 284 -11.97 3.32 -13.60
CA ILE A 284 -11.71 4.58 -14.30
C ILE A 284 -10.43 4.45 -15.13
N ALA A 285 -9.34 3.93 -14.54
CA ALA A 285 -8.10 3.74 -15.29
C ALA A 285 -8.29 2.74 -16.43
N PHE A 286 -9.02 1.64 -16.23
CA PHE A 286 -9.27 0.69 -17.31
C PHE A 286 -10.12 1.28 -18.43
N TYR A 287 -11.20 2.00 -18.10
CA TYR A 287 -12.04 2.72 -19.06
C TYR A 287 -11.22 3.72 -19.87
N LEU A 288 -10.35 4.50 -19.21
CA LEU A 288 -9.47 5.45 -19.89
C LEU A 288 -8.45 4.73 -20.79
N GLN A 289 -7.84 3.63 -20.33
CA GLN A 289 -6.91 2.82 -21.12
C GLN A 289 -7.56 2.24 -22.37
N TYR A 290 -8.80 1.79 -22.26
CA TYR A 290 -9.61 1.34 -23.39
C TYR A 290 -9.89 2.51 -24.34
N LYS A 291 -10.51 3.59 -23.86
CA LYS A 291 -10.88 4.75 -24.67
C LYS A 291 -9.69 5.37 -25.42
N LEU A 292 -8.52 5.39 -24.79
CA LEU A 292 -7.28 5.94 -25.34
C LEU A 292 -6.45 4.92 -26.15
N ARG A 293 -6.97 3.70 -26.40
CA ARG A 293 -6.30 2.65 -27.19
C ARG A 293 -4.89 2.27 -26.67
N VAL A 294 -4.70 2.37 -25.35
CA VAL A 294 -3.43 2.06 -24.68
C VAL A 294 -3.29 0.55 -24.43
N LEU A 295 -4.39 -0.19 -24.51
CA LEU A 295 -4.37 -1.65 -24.52
C LEU A 295 -3.84 -2.18 -25.88
N ASN A 296 -3.51 -3.48 -25.92
CA ASN A 296 -3.21 -4.13 -27.19
C ASN A 296 -4.51 -4.32 -28.03
N THR A 297 -4.36 -4.65 -29.32
CA THR A 297 -5.48 -4.76 -30.27
C THR A 297 -6.43 -5.91 -29.90
N GLU A 298 -5.88 -7.04 -29.47
CA GLU A 298 -6.65 -8.22 -29.05
C GLU A 298 -7.56 -7.91 -27.86
N ALA A 299 -7.06 -7.19 -26.85
CA ALA A 299 -7.86 -6.75 -25.72
C ALA A 299 -8.98 -5.80 -26.12
N HIS A 300 -8.75 -4.96 -27.14
CA HIS A 300 -9.79 -4.09 -27.68
C HIS A 300 -10.91 -4.90 -28.32
N GLN A 301 -10.56 -5.85 -29.18
CA GLN A 301 -11.52 -6.72 -29.85
C GLN A 301 -12.35 -7.50 -28.83
N LYS A 302 -11.68 -8.15 -27.87
CA LYS A 302 -12.34 -8.90 -26.80
C LYS A 302 -13.25 -8.02 -25.93
N TYR A 303 -12.83 -6.79 -25.63
CA TYR A 303 -13.68 -5.84 -24.91
C TYR A 303 -14.92 -5.44 -25.73
N GLN A 304 -14.77 -5.23 -27.04
CA GLN A 304 -15.89 -4.92 -27.93
C GLN A 304 -16.90 -6.08 -27.98
N GLU A 305 -16.42 -7.32 -28.14
CA GLU A 305 -17.25 -8.53 -28.12
C GLU A 305 -18.03 -8.67 -26.80
N LEU A 306 -17.40 -8.39 -25.66
CA LEU A 306 -18.03 -8.50 -24.35
C LEU A 306 -18.97 -7.33 -24.01
N SER A 307 -18.74 -6.15 -24.60
CA SER A 307 -19.57 -4.97 -24.36
C SER A 307 -20.79 -4.88 -25.28
N GLN A 308 -20.76 -5.54 -26.45
CA GLN A 308 -21.91 -5.65 -27.36
C GLN A 308 -23.17 -6.18 -26.67
N PRO A 309 -23.17 -7.36 -26.01
CA PRO A 309 -24.38 -7.87 -25.37
C PRO A 309 -24.85 -7.01 -24.17
N LEU A 310 -23.95 -6.32 -23.47
CA LEU A 310 -24.35 -5.38 -22.41
C LEU A 310 -25.09 -4.14 -22.95
N MET A 311 -24.80 -3.74 -24.19
CA MET A 311 -25.47 -2.63 -24.87
C MET A 311 -26.76 -3.09 -25.55
N ASP A 312 -26.78 -4.31 -26.08
CA ASP A 312 -27.91 -4.83 -26.87
C ASP A 312 -29.07 -5.35 -26.01
N ASP A 313 -28.81 -5.86 -24.79
CA ASP A 313 -29.82 -6.65 -24.07
C ASP A 313 -30.63 -5.92 -22.97
N LYS A 314 -30.20 -4.77 -22.40
CA LYS A 314 -30.89 -4.24 -21.18
C LYS A 314 -31.00 -2.74 -20.92
N PHE A 315 -30.50 -1.83 -21.76
CA PHE A 315 -30.68 -0.38 -21.53
C PHE A 315 -31.64 0.33 -22.49
N GLY A 316 -32.07 -0.32 -23.58
CA GLY A 316 -33.01 0.27 -24.54
C GLY A 316 -34.49 0.23 -24.11
N ASN A 317 -34.89 -0.77 -23.33
CA ASN A 317 -36.32 -1.05 -23.09
C ASN A 317 -36.78 -0.98 -21.62
N GLN A 318 -35.93 -0.56 -20.67
CA GLN A 318 -36.32 -0.45 -19.24
C GLN A 318 -36.17 0.96 -18.63
N LEU A 319 -35.80 1.98 -19.42
CA LEU A 319 -35.66 3.38 -18.98
C LEU A 319 -36.72 4.32 -19.55
N VAL A 320 -37.74 3.79 -20.25
CA VAL A 320 -38.88 4.56 -20.75
C VAL A 320 -40.08 4.52 -19.78
N ASP A 321 -40.06 3.65 -18.77
CA ASP A 321 -41.13 3.51 -17.78
C ASP A 321 -40.66 3.74 -16.32
N PHE A 322 -39.80 4.75 -16.10
CA PHE A 322 -39.52 5.32 -14.78
C PHE A 322 -39.60 6.84 -14.78
#